data_AF-A0A026WEV4-F1
#
_entry.id   AF-A0A026WEV4-F1
#
_cell.length_a   1.000
_cell.length_b   1.000
_cell.length_c   1.000
_cell.angle_alpha   90.00
_cell.angle_beta   90.00
_cell.angle_gamma   90.00
#
_symmetry.space_group_name_H-M   'P 1'
#
loop_
_entity.id
_entity.type
_entity.pdbx_description
1 polymer ?
#
loop_
_entity_poly.entity_id
_entity_poly.type
_entity_poly.pdbx_seq_one_letter_code
_entity_poly.pdbx_strand_id
1 'polypeptide(L)'
;MIILVETYDVKKANKLLPRTTVLDKIRSDFAAKTADRCFAVINPIKSESRSAESWRGLITRIRHLMLTAYDRTLSLFEDIIREQRERRNNPNWNFCHYFLLQEELVFELNHHLRFLLVECKASLLDLR
;
A
#
# COMPACT_ATOMS: atom_id res chain seq x y z
N MET A 1 5.13 1.46 6.58
CA MET A 1 4.68 0.12 6.99
C MET A 1 5.79 -0.51 7.83
N ILE A 2 5.46 -1.20 8.91
CA ILE A 2 6.38 -1.91 9.79
C ILE A 2 6.17 -3.40 9.57
N ILE A 3 7.25 -4.13 9.28
CA ILE A 3 7.22 -5.58 9.07
C ILE A 3 7.97 -6.24 10.23
N LEU A 4 7.29 -7.11 10.97
CA LEU A 4 7.90 -7.95 12.00
C LEU A 4 8.18 -9.33 11.42
N VAL A 5 9.44 -9.77 11.47
CA VAL A 5 9.80 -11.13 11.11
C VAL A 5 9.78 -12.00 12.36
N GLU A 6 8.83 -12.93 12.44
CA GLU A 6 8.68 -13.83 13.56
C GLU A 6 9.44 -15.15 13.33
N THR A 7 10.20 -15.58 14.33
CA THR A 7 10.76 -16.93 14.35
C THR A 7 9.77 -17.85 15.06
N TYR A 8 8.93 -18.55 14.29
CA TYR A 8 7.91 -19.45 14.83
C TYR A 8 8.55 -20.51 15.76
N ASP A 9 8.26 -20.50 17.05
CA ASP A 9 8.79 -21.50 18.00
C ASP A 9 7.65 -22.38 18.50
N VAL A 10 7.59 -23.63 18.01
CA VAL A 10 6.55 -24.62 18.33
C VAL A 10 6.49 -24.91 19.84
N LYS A 11 7.57 -24.62 20.59
CA LYS A 11 7.72 -25.00 22.00
C LYS A 11 7.02 -24.08 23.01
N LYS A 12 6.34 -23.00 22.59
CA LYS A 12 5.61 -22.09 23.49
C LYS A 12 4.15 -22.51 23.72
N ALA A 13 3.88 -23.80 23.89
CA ALA A 13 2.65 -24.26 24.53
C ALA A 13 2.96 -24.48 26.00
N ASN A 14 2.84 -23.41 26.82
CA ASN A 14 2.63 -23.42 28.28
C ASN A 14 3.14 -22.11 28.87
N LYS A 15 2.24 -21.14 29.11
CA LYS A 15 2.33 -20.15 30.20
C LYS A 15 1.02 -19.36 30.30
N LEU A 16 0.43 -19.47 31.49
CA LEU A 16 -0.88 -19.00 31.97
C LEU A 16 -1.06 -17.47 32.03
N LEU A 17 -0.48 -16.68 31.11
CA LEU A 17 -0.68 -15.23 31.09
C LEU A 17 -0.93 -14.74 29.66
N PRO A 18 -1.91 -13.84 29.43
CA PRO A 18 -2.06 -13.17 28.15
C PRO A 18 -0.94 -12.13 28.03
N ARG A 19 0.25 -12.58 27.61
CA ARG A 19 1.32 -11.65 27.21
C ARG A 19 0.95 -11.14 25.82
N THR A 20 0.52 -9.89 25.75
CA THR A 20 0.49 -9.11 24.50
C THR A 20 1.76 -9.41 23.70
N THR A 21 1.60 -9.81 22.44
CA THR A 21 2.73 -10.16 21.58
C THR A 21 3.55 -8.92 21.23
N VAL A 22 4.78 -9.12 20.73
CA VAL A 22 5.58 -8.00 20.19
C VAL A 22 4.80 -7.26 19.09
N LEU A 23 4.06 -7.99 18.26
CA LEU A 23 3.18 -7.42 17.25
C LEU A 23 2.07 -6.56 17.86
N ASP A 24 1.44 -7.01 18.96
CA ASP A 24 0.40 -6.24 19.64
C ASP A 24 0.94 -4.92 20.21
N LYS A 25 2.15 -4.96 20.77
CA LYS A 25 2.82 -3.74 21.27
C LYS A 25 3.16 -2.78 20.13
N ILE A 26 3.71 -3.28 19.02
CA ILE A 26 3.97 -2.48 17.82
C ILE A 26 2.67 -1.87 17.28
N ARG A 27 1.56 -2.63 17.25
CA ARG A 27 0.26 -2.12 16.80
C ARG A 27 -0.26 -1.00 17.72
N SER A 28 -0.12 -1.17 19.03
CA SER A 28 -0.48 -0.13 20.01
C SER A 28 0.32 1.16 19.78
N ASP A 29 1.63 1.05 19.59
CA ASP A 29 2.52 2.20 19.51
C ASP A 29 2.46 2.91 18.13
N PHE A 30 2.26 2.15 17.04
CA PHE A 30 2.45 2.65 15.67
C PHE A 30 1.22 2.52 14.75
N ALA A 31 0.18 1.79 15.15
CA ALA A 31 -0.98 1.49 14.30
C ALA A 31 -2.33 2.01 14.84
N ALA A 32 -2.33 2.90 15.84
CA ALA A 32 -3.52 3.36 16.58
C ALA A 32 -4.71 3.85 15.74
N LYS A 33 -4.50 4.26 14.48
CA LYS A 33 -5.56 4.68 13.53
C LYS A 33 -5.61 3.88 12.24
N THR A 34 -4.63 3.00 11.99
CA THR A 34 -4.46 2.29 10.72
C THR A 34 -3.77 0.95 10.99
N ALA A 35 -4.56 -0.06 11.34
CA ALA A 35 -4.10 -1.42 11.65
C ALA A 35 -3.19 -2.01 10.54
N ASP A 36 -3.41 -1.53 9.32
CA ASP A 36 -2.74 -1.87 8.07
C ASP A 36 -1.25 -1.54 8.04
N ARG A 37 -0.77 -0.70 8.97
CA ARG A 37 0.63 -0.27 9.00
C ARG A 37 1.58 -1.31 9.54
N CYS A 38 1.11 -2.33 10.26
CA CYS A 38 1.97 -3.32 10.90
C CYS A 38 1.61 -4.74 10.46
N PHE A 39 2.57 -5.47 9.91
CA PHE A 39 2.38 -6.82 9.39
C PHE A 39 3.45 -7.77 9.92
N ALA A 40 3.09 -9.01 10.22
CA ALA A 40 4.04 -10.04 10.67
C ALA A 40 4.21 -11.10 9.57
N VAL A 41 5.47 -11.47 9.30
CA VAL A 41 5.83 -12.56 8.40
C VAL A 41 6.61 -13.63 9.16
N ILE A 42 6.42 -14.88 8.80
CA ILE A 42 7.10 -16.00 9.43
C ILE A 42 8.42 -16.27 8.72
N ASN A 43 9.47 -16.51 9.49
CA ASN A 43 10.76 -16.90 8.95
C ASN A 43 10.68 -18.29 8.27
N PRO A 44 11.11 -18.42 7.00
CA PRO A 44 11.03 -19.67 6.24
C PRO A 44 11.78 -20.84 6.86
N ILE A 45 12.82 -20.59 7.67
CA ILE A 45 13.72 -21.62 8.23
C ILE A 45 12.98 -22.65 9.09
N LYS A 46 11.81 -22.31 9.66
CA LYS A 46 11.10 -23.17 10.63
C LYS A 46 9.78 -23.76 10.11
N SER A 47 9.18 -23.20 9.06
CA SER A 47 7.95 -23.72 8.44
C SER A 47 7.71 -23.07 7.09
N GLU A 48 8.02 -23.80 6.01
CA GLU A 48 7.96 -23.30 4.65
C GLU A 48 6.53 -22.92 4.21
N SER A 49 5.53 -23.78 4.49
CA SER A 49 4.14 -23.54 4.09
C SER A 49 3.51 -22.32 4.78
N ARG A 50 3.73 -22.16 6.09
CA ARG A 50 3.21 -21.01 6.87
C ARG A 50 3.95 -19.72 6.56
N SER A 51 5.27 -19.81 6.31
CA SER A 51 6.06 -18.71 5.78
C SER A 51 5.46 -18.23 4.47
N ALA A 52 5.33 -19.12 3.47
CA ALA A 52 4.81 -18.76 2.15
C ALA A 52 3.45 -18.06 2.22
N GLU A 53 2.54 -18.53 3.08
CA GLU A 53 1.23 -17.88 3.26
C GLU A 53 1.35 -16.46 3.86
N SER A 54 2.18 -16.29 4.90
CA SER A 54 2.40 -14.97 5.49
C SER A 54 3.03 -13.97 4.50
N TRP A 55 3.96 -14.44 3.65
CA TRP A 55 4.58 -13.60 2.61
C TRP A 55 3.59 -13.24 1.49
N ARG A 56 2.72 -14.17 1.07
CA ARG A 56 1.61 -13.85 0.14
C ARG A 56 0.67 -12.79 0.71
N GLY A 57 0.35 -12.90 2.01
CA GLY A 57 -0.43 -11.89 2.73
C GLY A 57 0.24 -10.51 2.72
N LEU A 58 1.56 -10.44 2.95
CA LEU A 58 2.33 -9.19 2.88
C LEU A 58 2.26 -8.56 1.48
N ILE A 59 2.48 -9.34 0.43
CA ILE A 59 2.41 -8.85 -0.97
C ILE A 59 1.03 -8.30 -1.27
N THR A 60 -0.03 -9.01 -0.88
CA THR A 60 -1.41 -8.56 -1.06
C THR A 60 -1.67 -7.23 -0.36
N ARG A 61 -1.08 -7.05 0.83
CA ARG A 61 -1.20 -5.82 1.59
C ARG A 61 -0.44 -4.66 0.95
N ILE A 62 0.77 -4.90 0.44
CA ILE A 62 1.54 -3.90 -0.30
C ILE A 62 0.74 -3.44 -1.52
N ARG A 63 0.18 -4.37 -2.29
CA ARG A 63 -0.66 -4.07 -3.45
C ARG A 63 -1.84 -3.16 -3.08
N HIS A 64 -2.55 -3.52 -2.01
CA HIS A 64 -3.67 -2.70 -1.53
C HIS A 64 -3.21 -1.29 -1.12
N LEU A 65 -2.14 -1.17 -0.34
CA LEU A 65 -1.62 0.13 0.11
C LEU A 65 -1.13 0.99 -1.05
N MET A 66 -0.50 0.39 -2.06
CA MET A 66 -0.13 1.07 -3.30
C MET A 66 -1.37 1.62 -3.99
N LEU A 67 -2.37 0.77 -4.26
CA LEU A 67 -3.63 1.18 -4.87
C LEU A 67 -4.31 2.33 -4.11
N THR A 68 -4.38 2.25 -2.79
CA THR A 68 -4.94 3.33 -1.95
C THR A 68 -4.12 4.61 -1.99
N ALA A 69 -2.79 4.52 -2.04
CA ALA A 69 -1.93 5.70 -2.18
C ALA A 69 -2.18 6.40 -3.51
N TYR A 70 -2.29 5.63 -4.60
CA TYR A 70 -2.57 6.17 -5.92
C TYR A 70 -3.96 6.77 -6.04
N ASP A 71 -4.99 6.12 -5.50
CA ASP A 71 -6.35 6.66 -5.46
C ASP A 71 -6.41 8.04 -4.80
N ARG A 72 -5.69 8.21 -3.68
CA ARG A 72 -5.55 9.51 -3.00
C ARG A 72 -4.81 10.53 -3.84
N THR A 73 -3.70 10.14 -4.47
CA THR A 73 -2.92 11.03 -5.33
C THR A 73 -3.75 11.50 -6.52
N LEU A 74 -4.48 10.60 -7.19
CA LEU A 74 -5.36 10.94 -8.31
C LEU A 74 -6.49 11.86 -7.88
N SER A 75 -7.13 11.57 -6.73
CA SER A 75 -8.17 12.45 -6.17
C SER A 75 -7.65 13.88 -5.96
N LEU A 76 -6.43 14.03 -5.43
CA LEU A 76 -5.81 15.35 -5.25
C LEU A 76 -5.55 16.06 -6.59
N PHE A 77 -5.06 15.35 -7.59
CA PHE A 77 -4.85 15.93 -8.93
C PHE A 77 -6.16 16.36 -9.59
N GLU A 78 -7.21 15.55 -9.49
CA GLU A 78 -8.54 15.89 -9.99
C GLU A 78 -9.10 17.15 -9.32
N ASP A 79 -8.93 17.27 -8.01
CA ASP A 79 -9.34 18.45 -7.27
C ASP A 79 -8.56 19.71 -7.69
N ILE A 80 -7.24 19.61 -7.90
CA ILE A 80 -6.41 20.72 -8.40
C ILE A 80 -6.89 21.18 -9.79
N ILE A 81 -7.14 20.24 -10.71
CA ILE A 81 -7.62 20.56 -12.06
C ILE A 81 -9.01 21.19 -11.99
N ARG A 82 -9.90 20.70 -11.13
CA ARG A 82 -11.23 21.27 -10.91
C ARG A 82 -11.15 22.70 -10.39
N GLU A 83 -10.33 22.94 -9.37
CA GLU A 83 -10.11 24.29 -8.81
C GLU A 83 -9.57 25.25 -9.89
N GLN A 84 -8.60 24.81 -10.70
CA GLN A 84 -8.08 25.62 -11.81
C GLN A 84 -9.14 25.88 -12.88
N ARG A 85 -10.05 24.95 -13.14
CA ARG A 85 -11.16 25.14 -14.07
C ARG A 85 -12.15 26.19 -13.57
N GLU A 86 -12.48 26.16 -12.29
CA GLU A 86 -13.39 27.13 -11.65
C GLU A 86 -12.82 28.55 -11.67
N ARG A 87 -11.48 28.68 -11.61
CA ARG A 87 -10.76 29.96 -11.71
C ARG A 87 -10.68 30.53 -13.12
N ARG A 88 -11.26 29.90 -14.15
CA ARG A 88 -11.13 30.32 -15.55
C ARG A 88 -11.52 31.77 -15.84
N ASN A 89 -12.43 32.33 -15.06
CA ASN A 89 -12.89 33.72 -15.23
C ASN A 89 -11.98 34.74 -14.53
N ASN A 90 -10.96 34.30 -13.79
CA ASN A 90 -10.05 35.20 -13.11
C ASN A 90 -9.04 35.80 -14.11
N PRO A 91 -8.72 37.10 -13.99
CA PRO A 91 -7.77 37.76 -14.89
C PRO A 91 -6.33 37.21 -14.80
N ASN A 92 -5.97 36.55 -13.70
CA ASN A 92 -4.68 35.89 -13.50
C ASN A 92 -4.65 34.43 -13.94
N TRP A 93 -5.73 33.93 -14.55
CA TRP A 93 -5.81 32.55 -14.99
C TRP A 93 -5.02 32.32 -16.28
N ASN A 94 -4.28 31.22 -16.33
CA ASN A 94 -3.42 30.89 -17.48
C ASN A 94 -3.85 29.55 -18.09
N PHE A 95 -4.31 29.60 -19.34
CA PHE A 95 -4.73 28.41 -20.10
C PHE A 95 -3.61 27.40 -20.28
N CYS A 96 -2.39 27.84 -20.60
CA CYS A 96 -1.25 26.94 -20.80
C CYS A 96 -0.91 26.18 -19.52
N HIS A 97 -0.99 26.84 -18.36
CA HIS A 97 -0.79 26.17 -17.08
C HIS A 97 -1.88 25.12 -16.80
N TYR A 98 -3.15 25.48 -17.00
CA TYR A 98 -4.28 24.55 -16.89
C TYR A 98 -4.14 23.35 -17.83
N PHE A 99 -3.75 23.58 -19.09
CA PHE A 99 -3.57 22.52 -20.09
C PHE A 99 -2.43 21.56 -19.72
N LEU A 100 -1.28 22.08 -19.26
CA LEU A 100 -0.16 21.24 -18.82
C LEU A 100 -0.52 20.38 -17.61
N LEU A 101 -1.30 20.90 -16.65
CA LEU A 101 -1.81 20.11 -15.53
C LEU A 101 -2.70 18.93 -15.98
N GLN A 102 -3.47 19.11 -17.06
CA GLN A 102 -4.28 18.04 -17.63
C GLN A 102 -3.42 16.99 -18.35
N GLU A 103 -2.39 17.41 -19.08
CA GLU A 103 -1.43 16.51 -19.73
C GLU A 103 -0.67 15.65 -18.71
N GLU A 104 -0.21 16.27 -17.61
CA GLU A 104 0.45 15.59 -16.50
C GLU A 104 -0.49 14.49 -15.95
N LEU A 105 -1.72 14.81 -15.54
CA LEU A 105 -2.66 13.78 -15.05
C LEU A 105 -2.81 12.60 -16.02
N VAL A 106 -2.92 12.85 -17.33
CA VAL A 106 -3.04 11.79 -18.34
C VAL A 106 -1.77 10.94 -18.44
N PHE A 107 -0.59 11.54 -18.28
CA PHE A 107 0.69 10.85 -18.27
C PHE A 107 0.81 9.93 -17.05
N GLU A 108 0.60 10.46 -15.85
CA GLU A 108 0.60 9.72 -14.58
C GLU A 108 -0.38 8.53 -14.63
N LEU A 109 -1.60 8.74 -15.12
CA LEU A 109 -2.63 7.69 -15.22
C LEU A 109 -2.22 6.57 -16.19
N ASN A 110 -1.67 6.92 -17.36
CA ASN A 110 -1.25 5.96 -18.38
C ASN A 110 -0.02 5.15 -17.96
N HIS A 111 0.97 5.79 -17.34
CA HIS A 111 2.14 5.10 -16.81
C HIS A 111 1.72 4.10 -15.73
N HIS A 112 0.77 4.50 -14.88
CA HIS A 112 0.30 3.68 -13.77
C HIS A 112 -0.53 2.47 -14.20
N LEU A 113 -1.45 2.63 -15.16
CA LEU A 113 -2.20 1.51 -15.75
C LEU A 113 -1.25 0.47 -16.36
N ARG A 114 -0.16 0.92 -16.99
CA ARG A 114 0.88 0.03 -17.53
C ARG A 114 1.65 -0.70 -16.41
N PHE A 115 2.01 -0.02 -15.33
CA PHE A 115 2.69 -0.63 -14.19
C PHE A 115 1.81 -1.71 -13.51
N LEU A 116 0.54 -1.40 -13.23
CA LEU A 116 -0.42 -2.37 -12.67
C LEU A 116 -0.64 -3.58 -13.58
N LEU A 117 -0.72 -3.38 -14.90
CA LEU A 117 -0.83 -4.48 -15.86
C LEU A 117 0.43 -5.37 -15.85
N VAL A 118 1.62 -4.78 -15.74
CA VAL A 118 2.88 -5.51 -15.64
C VAL A 118 2.97 -6.28 -14.32
N GLU A 119 2.62 -5.67 -13.19
CA GLU A 119 2.60 -6.33 -11.88
C GLU A 119 1.54 -7.44 -11.78
N CYS A 120 0.34 -7.23 -12.32
CA CYS A 120 -0.69 -8.26 -12.40
C CYS A 120 -0.23 -9.43 -13.28
N LYS A 121 0.46 -9.15 -14.40
CA LYS A 121 1.02 -10.17 -15.28
C LYS A 121 2.16 -10.94 -14.62
N ALA A 122 3.04 -10.27 -13.87
CA ALA A 122 4.09 -10.91 -13.08
C ALA A 122 3.49 -11.77 -11.95
N SER A 123 2.50 -11.25 -11.23
CA SER A 123 1.80 -11.98 -10.16
C SER A 123 1.04 -13.21 -10.67
N LEU A 124 0.57 -13.20 -11.92
CA LEU A 124 -0.07 -14.36 -12.58
C LEU A 124 0.92 -15.40 -13.11
N LEU A 125 2.16 -14.98 -13.42
CA LEU A 125 3.23 -15.87 -13.86
C LEU A 125 3.88 -16.60 -12.67
N ASP A 126 3.95 -15.98 -11.49
CA ASP A 126 4.40 -16.63 -10.24
C ASP A 126 3.41 -17.67 -9.68
N LEU A 127 2.21 -17.78 -10.27
CA LEU A 127 1.16 -18.75 -9.89
C LEU A 127 1.10 -19.99 -10.80
N ARG A 128 2.02 -20.14 -11.76
CA ARG A 128 2.08 -21.25 -12.70
C ARG A 128 3.41 -21.99 -12.61
#